data_AF-A0A8H2PUB5-F1
#
_entry.id   AF-A0A8H2PUB5-F1
#
_cell.length_a   1.000
_cell.length_b   1.000
_cell.length_c   1.000
_cell.angle_alpha   90.00
_cell.angle_beta   90.00
_cell.angle_gamma   90.00
#
_symmetry.space_group_name_H-M   'P 1'
#
loop_
_entity.id
_entity.type
_entity.pdbx_description
1 polymer ?
#
loop_
_entity_poly.entity_id
_entity_poly.type
_entity_poly.pdbx_seq_one_letter_code
_entity_poly.pdbx_strand_id
1 'polypeptide(L)'
;MPVETVKYTLRIHRKINRQVLDNIARLWQVGQQAKTYQDILDGLHPWGDHPGLKFNNVLPFILLVIASGFTLFGIFFIQHSLIAGLSFLTAFVLGLFAYLCYESDQPLTEVIQFLEQQILEKKYQLNFQELPPHFPDSTQPFFFIARLKNLFPVFQQGSVSNMLPVYASTTWKDQQGRERPIMLFQYDFINEIKIAGQDTQQVAVQRTQKTLWGIFVFEAPTLGLAVTTSNKEFGAPYSSAWYSSDLQINQKLRIYGLEPLELAKTMTPAMTLRLDQFFTQHSGELLFHHEHHIMCFLNRQNLFKIHTKAQNREDISSLRGHLRTLRLGAYEKLLNNLEQLLQ
;
A
#
# COMPACT_ATOMS: atom_id res chain seq x y z
N MET A 1 -43.17 -27.36 20.54
CA MET A 1 -42.71 -25.96 20.66
C MET A 1 -41.25 -25.64 20.25
N PRO A 2 -40.32 -26.57 19.93
CA PRO A 2 -38.96 -26.18 19.48
C PRO A 2 -38.84 -25.89 17.96
N VAL A 3 -39.73 -26.43 17.13
CA VAL A 3 -39.67 -26.30 15.66
C VAL A 3 -40.01 -24.89 15.18
N GLU A 4 -40.91 -24.18 15.88
CA GLU A 4 -41.28 -22.80 15.54
C GLU A 4 -40.15 -21.81 15.86
N THR A 5 -39.47 -22.02 16.99
CA THR A 5 -38.28 -21.24 17.37
C THR A 5 -37.16 -21.42 16.35
N VAL A 6 -36.90 -22.66 15.89
CA VAL A 6 -35.87 -22.92 14.87
C VAL A 6 -36.22 -22.27 13.52
N LYS A 7 -37.49 -22.36 13.08
CA LYS A 7 -37.96 -21.69 11.86
C LYS A 7 -37.87 -20.16 11.96
N TYR A 8 -38.20 -19.59 13.12
CA TYR A 8 -38.09 -18.16 13.40
C TYR A 8 -36.63 -17.69 13.39
N THR A 9 -35.72 -18.41 14.07
CA THR A 9 -34.29 -18.11 14.11
C THR A 9 -33.63 -18.21 12.73
N LEU A 10 -33.97 -19.23 11.93
CA LEU A 10 -33.49 -19.36 10.55
C LEU A 10 -33.94 -18.20 9.65
N ARG A 11 -35.20 -17.78 9.77
CA ARG A 11 -35.74 -16.63 9.02
C ARG A 11 -35.05 -15.33 9.41
N ILE A 12 -34.81 -15.12 10.71
CA ILE A 12 -34.10 -13.94 11.20
C ILE A 12 -32.66 -13.92 10.72
N HIS A 13 -31.94 -15.04 10.85
CA HIS A 13 -30.55 -15.16 10.40
C HIS A 13 -30.41 -14.84 8.90
N ARG A 14 -31.26 -15.44 8.06
CA ARG A 14 -31.29 -15.14 6.61
C ARG A 14 -31.66 -13.68 6.33
N LYS A 15 -32.60 -13.10 7.09
CA LYS A 15 -32.99 -11.69 6.92
C LYS A 15 -31.83 -10.75 7.28
N ILE A 16 -31.13 -10.99 8.38
CA ILE A 16 -30.00 -10.19 8.83
C ILE A 16 -28.85 -10.27 7.83
N ASN A 17 -28.44 -11.48 7.42
CA ASN A 17 -27.34 -11.63 6.47
C ASN A 17 -27.69 -11.03 5.09
N ARG A 18 -28.96 -11.13 4.66
CA ARG A 18 -29.44 -10.45 3.45
C ARG A 18 -29.36 -8.92 3.57
N GLN A 19 -29.74 -8.37 4.72
CA GLN A 19 -29.60 -6.93 4.97
C GLN A 19 -28.13 -6.48 4.94
N VAL A 20 -27.21 -7.29 5.47
CA VAL A 20 -25.76 -7.03 5.38
C VAL A 20 -25.29 -7.03 3.93
N LEU A 21 -25.72 -8.00 3.11
CA LEU A 21 -25.41 -8.03 1.68
C LEU A 21 -25.98 -6.82 0.92
N ASP A 22 -27.22 -6.42 1.22
CA ASP A 22 -27.84 -5.22 0.64
C ASP A 22 -27.06 -3.95 1.04
N ASN A 23 -26.58 -3.88 2.30
CA ASN A 23 -25.71 -2.81 2.77
C ASN A 23 -24.37 -2.80 2.03
N ILE A 24 -23.73 -3.96 1.83
CA ILE A 24 -22.49 -4.09 1.06
C ILE A 24 -22.70 -3.64 -0.39
N ALA A 25 -23.81 -4.04 -1.03
CA ALA A 25 -24.14 -3.62 -2.39
C ALA A 25 -24.32 -2.09 -2.48
N ARG A 26 -24.99 -1.48 -1.49
CA ARG A 26 -25.11 -0.02 -1.40
C ARG A 26 -23.77 0.67 -1.20
N LEU A 27 -22.86 0.09 -0.40
CA LEU A 27 -21.50 0.62 -0.21
C LEU A 27 -20.71 0.63 -1.53
N TRP A 28 -20.80 -0.43 -2.32
CA TRP A 28 -20.23 -0.48 -3.68
C TRP A 28 -20.78 0.64 -4.56
N GLN A 29 -22.10 0.83 -4.56
CA GLN A 29 -22.74 1.87 -5.35
C GLN A 29 -22.27 3.28 -4.93
N VAL A 30 -22.16 3.55 -3.63
CA VAL A 30 -21.66 4.83 -3.11
C VAL A 30 -20.23 5.10 -3.59
N GLY A 31 -19.34 4.10 -3.49
CA GLY A 31 -17.96 4.25 -3.96
C GLY A 31 -17.85 4.46 -5.47
N GLN A 32 -18.67 3.77 -6.27
CA GLN A 32 -18.68 3.90 -7.73
C GLN A 32 -19.24 5.23 -8.23
N GLN A 33 -20.25 5.78 -7.56
CA GLN A 33 -20.94 7.01 -7.99
C GLN A 33 -20.29 8.29 -7.46
N ALA A 34 -19.47 8.19 -6.41
CA ALA A 34 -18.83 9.34 -5.79
C ALA A 34 -17.82 10.02 -6.72
N LYS A 35 -17.91 11.36 -6.84
CA LYS A 35 -16.91 12.15 -7.57
C LYS A 35 -15.79 12.58 -6.65
N THR A 36 -16.12 12.99 -5.44
CA THR A 36 -15.16 13.41 -4.40
C THR A 36 -15.08 12.40 -3.26
N TYR A 37 -14.02 12.45 -2.45
CA TYR A 37 -13.95 11.63 -1.24
C TYR A 37 -15.05 12.02 -0.24
N GLN A 38 -15.50 13.28 -0.26
CA GLN A 38 -16.54 13.79 0.63
C GLN A 38 -17.90 13.19 0.26
N ASP A 39 -18.17 12.99 -1.04
CA ASP A 39 -19.39 12.31 -1.51
C ASP A 39 -19.48 10.88 -0.95
N ILE A 40 -18.35 10.18 -0.78
CA ILE A 40 -18.30 8.86 -0.13
C ILE A 40 -18.69 8.97 1.34
N LEU A 41 -18.12 9.94 2.06
CA LEU A 41 -18.41 10.18 3.47
C LEU A 41 -19.84 10.65 3.74
N ASP A 42 -20.43 11.38 2.80
CA ASP A 42 -21.80 11.87 2.86
C ASP A 42 -22.79 10.79 2.43
N GLY A 43 -22.45 9.94 1.46
CA GLY A 43 -23.24 8.76 1.07
C GLY A 43 -23.40 7.72 2.19
N LEU A 44 -22.50 7.73 3.17
CA LEU A 44 -22.56 6.92 4.39
C LEU A 44 -23.53 7.48 5.45
N HIS A 45 -24.10 8.69 5.26
CA HIS A 45 -25.00 9.30 6.25
C HIS A 45 -26.14 10.14 5.63
N PRO A 46 -27.43 9.87 5.94
CA PRO A 46 -27.94 8.82 6.85
C PRO A 46 -28.15 7.46 6.15
N TRP A 47 -27.79 6.37 6.83
CA TRP A 47 -27.90 5.00 6.30
C TRP A 47 -29.27 4.34 6.52
N GLY A 48 -30.05 4.81 7.51
CA GLY A 48 -31.36 4.25 7.89
C GLY A 48 -31.29 3.32 9.10
N ASP A 49 -32.35 2.51 9.31
CA ASP A 49 -32.62 1.79 10.57
C ASP A 49 -31.72 0.57 10.84
N HIS A 50 -30.99 0.08 9.84
CA HIS A 50 -30.17 -1.15 9.96
C HIS A 50 -28.73 -0.93 9.45
N PRO A 51 -27.85 -0.26 10.22
CA PRO A 51 -26.47 0.05 9.81
C PRO A 51 -25.47 -1.08 10.02
N GLY A 52 -25.93 -2.30 10.36
CA GLY A 52 -25.04 -3.41 10.68
C GLY A 52 -24.30 -3.93 9.45
N LEU A 53 -23.00 -4.20 9.61
CA LEU A 53 -22.12 -4.77 8.58
C LEU A 53 -21.63 -6.18 8.91
N LYS A 54 -21.87 -6.67 10.13
CA LYS A 54 -21.38 -7.97 10.59
C LYS A 54 -22.35 -9.09 10.24
N PHE A 55 -21.87 -10.14 9.57
CA PHE A 55 -22.63 -11.37 9.36
C PHE A 55 -22.89 -12.09 10.68
N ASN A 56 -24.11 -12.61 10.85
CA ASN A 56 -24.48 -13.34 12.05
C ASN A 56 -24.18 -14.83 11.89
N ASN A 57 -23.00 -15.30 12.29
CA ASN A 57 -22.60 -16.71 12.15
C ASN A 57 -22.86 -17.60 13.40
N VAL A 58 -23.80 -17.20 14.27
CA VAL A 58 -24.10 -17.96 15.51
C VAL A 58 -24.70 -19.34 15.21
N LEU A 59 -25.62 -19.43 14.25
CA LEU A 59 -26.27 -20.69 13.88
C LEU A 59 -25.29 -21.75 13.34
N PRO A 60 -24.44 -21.46 12.33
CA PRO A 60 -23.47 -22.46 11.84
C PRO A 60 -22.49 -22.89 12.94
N PHE A 61 -22.11 -21.99 13.86
CA PHE A 61 -21.29 -22.35 15.01
C PHE A 61 -21.98 -23.35 15.95
N ILE A 62 -23.25 -23.11 16.31
CA ILE A 62 -24.03 -24.05 17.14
C ILE A 62 -24.15 -25.40 16.43
N LEU A 63 -24.42 -25.41 15.13
CA LEU A 63 -24.51 -26.64 14.34
C LEU A 63 -23.20 -27.43 14.33
N LEU A 64 -22.04 -26.76 14.24
CA LEU A 64 -20.72 -27.39 14.34
C LEU A 64 -20.44 -27.98 15.72
N VAL A 65 -20.85 -27.29 16.79
CA VAL A 65 -20.73 -27.82 18.16
C VAL A 65 -21.57 -29.08 18.32
N ILE A 66 -22.81 -29.08 17.83
CA ILE A 66 -23.70 -30.25 17.88
C ILE A 66 -23.14 -31.39 17.02
N ALA A 67 -22.68 -31.10 15.81
CA ALA A 67 -22.04 -32.09 14.93
C ALA A 67 -20.83 -32.73 15.59
N SER A 68 -19.99 -31.94 16.27
CA SER A 68 -18.83 -32.44 17.02
C SER A 68 -19.25 -33.38 18.16
N GLY A 69 -20.35 -33.05 18.86
CA GLY A 69 -20.93 -33.94 19.87
C GLY A 69 -21.37 -35.29 19.30
N PHE A 70 -22.03 -35.31 18.14
CA PHE A 70 -22.40 -36.55 17.45
C PHE A 70 -21.18 -37.34 16.96
N THR A 71 -20.11 -36.68 16.53
CA THR A 71 -18.85 -37.35 16.19
C THR A 71 -18.27 -38.07 17.41
N LEU A 72 -18.19 -37.41 18.57
CA LEU A 72 -17.71 -38.01 19.82
C LEU A 72 -18.60 -39.17 20.29
N PHE A 73 -19.92 -39.03 20.16
CA PHE A 73 -20.88 -40.10 20.48
C PHE A 73 -20.67 -41.33 19.59
N GLY A 74 -20.46 -41.13 18.28
CA GLY A 74 -20.17 -42.21 17.33
C GLY A 74 -18.88 -42.95 17.65
N ILE A 75 -17.84 -42.24 18.11
CA ILE A 75 -16.56 -42.82 18.54
C ILE A 75 -16.75 -43.69 19.80
N PHE A 76 -17.55 -43.24 20.77
CA PHE A 76 -17.80 -44.00 22.00
C PHE A 76 -18.54 -45.32 21.75
N PHE A 77 -19.50 -45.33 20.82
CA PHE A 77 -20.31 -46.52 20.47
C PHE A 77 -19.79 -47.27 19.23
N ILE A 78 -18.50 -47.19 18.91
CA ILE A 78 -17.94 -47.77 17.68
C ILE A 78 -18.11 -49.30 17.57
N GLN A 79 -18.25 -49.99 18.71
CA GLN A 79 -18.53 -51.42 18.77
C GLN A 79 -19.93 -51.78 18.26
N HIS A 80 -20.87 -50.81 18.25
CA HIS A 80 -22.21 -50.95 17.70
C HIS A 80 -22.29 -50.27 16.33
N SER A 81 -21.99 -51.05 15.27
CA SER A 81 -21.83 -50.56 13.89
C SER A 81 -22.97 -49.69 13.37
N LEU A 82 -24.23 -50.05 13.66
CA LEU A 82 -25.41 -49.26 13.24
C LEU A 82 -25.51 -47.90 13.95
N ILE A 83 -25.29 -47.87 15.26
CA ILE A 83 -25.40 -46.64 16.08
C ILE A 83 -24.27 -45.68 15.73
N ALA A 84 -23.04 -46.20 15.58
CA ALA A 84 -21.90 -45.41 15.14
C ALA A 84 -22.12 -44.84 13.74
N GLY A 85 -22.59 -45.64 12.78
CA GLY A 85 -22.87 -45.20 11.41
C GLY A 85 -23.91 -44.08 11.34
N LEU A 86 -25.03 -44.21 12.07
CA LEU A 86 -26.06 -43.18 12.15
C LEU A 86 -25.56 -41.88 12.80
N SER A 87 -24.69 -42.00 13.80
CA SER A 87 -24.09 -40.83 14.47
C SER A 87 -23.16 -40.05 13.54
N PHE A 88 -22.30 -40.75 12.79
CA PHE A 88 -21.43 -40.11 11.79
C PHE A 88 -22.22 -39.48 10.64
N LEU A 89 -23.28 -40.15 10.16
CA LEU A 89 -24.15 -39.59 9.13
C LEU A 89 -24.82 -38.30 9.61
N THR A 90 -25.33 -38.31 10.85
CA THR A 90 -25.95 -37.13 11.47
C THR A 90 -24.95 -35.99 11.63
N ALA A 91 -23.74 -36.28 12.11
CA ALA A 91 -22.65 -35.30 12.21
C ALA A 91 -22.29 -34.71 10.84
N PHE A 92 -22.22 -35.54 9.79
CA PHE A 92 -21.93 -35.11 8.42
C PHE A 92 -23.03 -34.18 7.88
N VAL A 93 -24.30 -34.55 8.03
CA VAL A 93 -25.43 -33.71 7.56
C VAL A 93 -25.46 -32.37 8.30
N LEU A 94 -25.23 -32.36 9.62
CA LEU A 94 -25.16 -31.14 10.40
C LEU A 94 -23.96 -30.27 10.03
N GLY A 95 -22.79 -30.88 9.77
CA GLY A 95 -21.59 -30.18 9.29
C GLY A 95 -21.80 -29.56 7.91
N LEU A 96 -22.40 -30.29 6.98
CA LEU A 96 -22.77 -29.79 5.66
C LEU A 96 -23.78 -28.63 5.77
N PHE A 97 -24.78 -28.76 6.64
CA PHE A 97 -25.75 -27.71 6.87
C PHE A 97 -25.14 -26.46 7.53
N ALA A 98 -24.17 -26.64 8.43
CA ALA A 98 -23.41 -25.54 9.01
C ALA A 98 -22.58 -24.81 7.94
N TYR A 99 -21.92 -25.56 7.06
CA TYR A 99 -21.17 -24.99 5.94
C TYR A 99 -22.06 -24.19 4.99
N LEU A 100 -23.24 -24.70 4.63
CA LEU A 100 -24.19 -24.00 3.76
C LEU A 100 -24.80 -22.73 4.38
N CYS A 101 -24.84 -22.63 5.71
CA CYS A 101 -25.35 -21.44 6.42
C CYS A 101 -24.24 -20.46 6.83
N TYR A 102 -22.98 -20.81 6.61
CA TYR A 102 -21.84 -19.96 6.97
C TYR A 102 -21.64 -18.87 5.91
N GLU A 103 -21.63 -17.62 6.36
CA GLU A 103 -21.36 -16.47 5.50
C GLU A 103 -19.95 -15.91 5.81
N SER A 104 -19.13 -15.74 4.76
CA SER A 104 -17.77 -15.22 4.89
C SER A 104 -17.77 -13.70 5.02
N ASP A 105 -16.88 -13.14 5.85
CA ASP A 105 -16.66 -11.69 5.96
C ASP A 105 -15.86 -11.10 4.78
N GLN A 106 -15.48 -11.91 3.79
CA GLN A 106 -14.73 -11.49 2.60
C GLN A 106 -15.40 -10.34 1.82
N PRO A 107 -16.70 -10.39 1.47
CA PRO A 107 -17.35 -9.33 0.70
C PRO A 107 -17.36 -7.97 1.44
N LEU A 108 -17.45 -8.01 2.77
CA LEU A 108 -17.32 -6.82 3.61
C LEU A 108 -15.89 -6.27 3.57
N THR A 109 -14.90 -7.14 3.69
CA THR A 109 -13.49 -6.74 3.65
C THR A 109 -13.12 -6.11 2.31
N GLU A 110 -13.59 -6.71 1.21
CA GLU A 110 -13.38 -6.22 -0.16
C GLU A 110 -14.00 -4.85 -0.37
N VAL A 111 -15.27 -4.64 0.04
CA VAL A 111 -15.91 -3.32 -0.12
C VAL A 111 -15.24 -2.25 0.74
N ILE A 112 -14.77 -2.60 1.95
CA ILE A 112 -14.02 -1.67 2.80
C ILE A 112 -12.68 -1.30 2.15
N GLN A 113 -11.92 -2.29 1.65
CA GLN A 113 -10.66 -2.03 0.94
C GLN A 113 -10.88 -1.17 -0.30
N PHE A 114 -11.94 -1.44 -1.06
CA PHE A 114 -12.33 -0.63 -2.21
C PHE A 114 -12.63 0.83 -1.80
N LEU A 115 -13.42 1.04 -0.74
CA LEU A 115 -13.74 2.39 -0.25
C LEU A 115 -12.50 3.10 0.32
N GLU A 116 -11.63 2.39 1.02
CA GLU A 116 -10.35 2.92 1.49
C GLU A 116 -9.50 3.42 0.31
N GLN A 117 -9.38 2.60 -0.74
CA GLN A 117 -8.66 2.95 -1.96
C GLN A 117 -9.31 4.16 -2.66
N GLN A 118 -10.62 4.15 -2.88
CA GLN A 118 -11.34 5.26 -3.54
C GLN A 118 -11.20 6.58 -2.78
N ILE A 119 -11.26 6.56 -1.45
CA ILE A 119 -11.05 7.76 -0.65
C ILE A 119 -9.64 8.29 -0.82
N LEU A 120 -8.62 7.41 -0.77
CA LEU A 120 -7.23 7.84 -0.93
C LEU A 120 -6.95 8.38 -2.33
N GLU A 121 -7.43 7.70 -3.37
CA GLU A 121 -7.36 8.15 -4.76
C GLU A 121 -7.97 9.54 -4.92
N LYS A 122 -9.20 9.76 -4.46
CA LYS A 122 -9.89 11.05 -4.61
C LYS A 122 -9.32 12.15 -3.72
N LYS A 123 -8.89 11.81 -2.50
CA LYS A 123 -8.37 12.78 -1.52
C LYS A 123 -7.01 13.33 -1.93
N TYR A 124 -6.13 12.48 -2.45
CA TYR A 124 -4.78 12.86 -2.88
C TYR A 124 -4.67 13.00 -4.41
N GLN A 125 -5.78 12.85 -5.13
CA GLN A 125 -5.85 12.89 -6.60
C GLN A 125 -4.83 11.94 -7.24
N LEU A 126 -4.67 10.76 -6.65
CA LEU A 126 -3.71 9.76 -7.11
C LEU A 126 -4.30 8.97 -8.27
N ASN A 127 -3.76 9.20 -9.46
CA ASN A 127 -4.12 8.47 -10.66
C ASN A 127 -3.16 7.27 -10.81
N PHE A 128 -3.58 6.11 -10.31
CA PHE A 128 -2.78 4.89 -10.36
C PHE A 128 -2.62 4.39 -11.79
N GLN A 129 -1.41 3.95 -12.12
CA GLN A 129 -1.04 3.44 -13.45
C GLN A 129 -1.26 4.45 -14.59
N GLU A 130 -1.42 5.73 -14.26
CA GLU A 130 -1.54 6.83 -15.21
C GLU A 130 -0.33 7.75 -15.12
N LEU A 131 0.04 8.30 -16.28
CA LEU A 131 1.13 9.26 -16.39
C LEU A 131 0.64 10.70 -16.18
N PRO A 132 1.51 11.62 -15.72
CA PRO A 132 1.13 13.02 -15.60
C PRO A 132 0.66 13.60 -16.95
N PRO A 133 -0.48 14.33 -17.01
CA PRO A 133 -1.17 14.70 -18.24
C PRO A 133 -0.43 15.69 -19.16
N HIS A 134 0.69 16.25 -18.71
CA HIS A 134 1.45 17.26 -19.45
C HIS A 134 2.77 16.75 -20.07
N PHE A 135 3.05 15.45 -19.96
CA PHE A 135 4.25 14.88 -20.59
C PHE A 135 3.98 14.45 -22.05
N PRO A 136 4.87 14.81 -23.00
CA PRO A 136 4.66 14.59 -24.44
C PRO A 136 4.54 13.12 -24.86
N ASP A 137 4.88 12.17 -23.98
CA ASP A 137 4.87 10.72 -24.22
C ASP A 137 3.78 9.97 -23.40
N SER A 138 2.77 10.68 -22.88
CA SER A 138 1.76 10.12 -21.96
C SER A 138 0.90 8.98 -22.55
N THR A 139 0.93 8.80 -23.88
CA THR A 139 0.17 7.76 -24.60
C THR A 139 0.84 6.37 -24.56
N GLN A 140 2.09 6.27 -24.12
CA GLN A 140 2.81 5.00 -24.05
C GLN A 140 3.54 4.80 -22.69
N PRO A 141 2.81 4.33 -21.66
CA PRO A 141 3.34 4.19 -20.30
C PRO A 141 4.63 3.39 -20.20
N PHE A 142 4.74 2.29 -20.94
CA PHE A 142 5.92 1.43 -20.90
C PHE A 142 7.21 2.16 -21.30
N PHE A 143 7.19 2.90 -22.41
CA PHE A 143 8.36 3.63 -22.90
C PHE A 143 8.73 4.79 -21.98
N PHE A 144 7.74 5.49 -21.44
CA PHE A 144 7.97 6.57 -20.48
C PHE A 144 8.66 6.06 -19.21
N ILE A 145 8.18 4.96 -18.63
CA ILE A 145 8.81 4.34 -17.45
C ILE A 145 10.24 3.89 -17.77
N ALA A 146 10.45 3.25 -18.93
CA ALA A 146 11.79 2.83 -19.34
C ALA A 146 12.74 4.03 -19.50
N ARG A 147 12.25 5.14 -20.08
CA ARG A 147 12.99 6.40 -20.20
C ARG A 147 13.33 6.97 -18.83
N LEU A 148 12.35 7.10 -17.92
CA LEU A 148 12.59 7.59 -16.55
C LEU A 148 13.63 6.77 -15.80
N LYS A 149 13.58 5.44 -15.93
CA LYS A 149 14.59 4.55 -15.34
C LYS A 149 15.99 4.82 -15.90
N ASN A 150 16.11 5.10 -17.20
CA ASN A 150 17.39 5.39 -17.84
C ASN A 150 17.95 6.76 -17.45
N LEU A 151 17.10 7.72 -17.03
CA LEU A 151 17.55 9.03 -16.57
C LEU A 151 18.29 8.98 -15.22
N PHE A 152 18.04 7.96 -14.40
CA PHE A 152 18.65 7.88 -13.08
C PHE A 152 19.38 6.53 -12.86
N PRO A 153 20.67 6.56 -12.48
CA PRO A 153 21.46 5.33 -12.30
C PRO A 153 20.95 4.43 -11.15
N VAL A 154 20.09 4.95 -10.27
CA VAL A 154 19.54 4.21 -9.12
C VAL A 154 18.58 3.09 -9.50
N PHE A 155 18.10 3.02 -10.74
CA PHE A 155 17.15 1.99 -11.22
C PHE A 155 17.82 0.73 -11.80
N GLN A 156 19.11 0.56 -11.56
CA GLN A 156 19.90 -0.61 -11.98
C GLN A 156 20.50 -1.34 -10.76
N GLN A 157 19.73 -1.47 -9.67
CA GLN A 157 20.21 -2.08 -8.41
C GLN A 157 20.17 -3.61 -8.39
N GLY A 158 19.21 -4.19 -9.11
CA GLY A 158 18.99 -5.63 -9.23
C GLY A 158 19.87 -6.24 -10.31
N SER A 159 20.51 -7.38 -10.01
CA SER A 159 21.24 -8.16 -11.00
C SER A 159 20.34 -8.95 -11.96
N VAL A 160 19.09 -9.23 -11.58
CA VAL A 160 18.14 -10.03 -12.38
C VAL A 160 16.99 -9.20 -12.93
N SER A 161 16.38 -8.38 -12.07
CA SER A 161 15.18 -7.61 -12.44
C SER A 161 15.14 -6.28 -11.71
N ASN A 162 14.58 -5.27 -12.38
CA ASN A 162 14.41 -3.90 -11.91
C ASN A 162 13.07 -3.39 -12.45
N MET A 163 12.04 -3.31 -11.62
CA MET A 163 10.66 -3.02 -12.06
C MET A 163 10.03 -1.91 -11.24
N LEU A 164 9.16 -1.12 -11.87
CA LEU A 164 8.25 -0.20 -11.18
C LEU A 164 6.82 -0.75 -11.30
N PRO A 165 6.42 -1.74 -10.48
CA PRO A 165 5.14 -2.43 -10.64
C PRO A 165 3.93 -1.54 -10.32
N VAL A 166 4.10 -0.59 -9.40
CA VAL A 166 3.04 0.31 -8.95
C VAL A 166 3.53 1.74 -9.04
N TYR A 167 2.74 2.58 -9.70
CA TYR A 167 2.96 4.02 -9.71
C TYR A 167 1.63 4.78 -9.71
N ALA A 168 1.67 6.01 -9.23
CA ALA A 168 0.53 6.93 -9.24
C ALA A 168 1.02 8.35 -9.54
N SER A 169 0.34 9.03 -10.45
CA SER A 169 0.61 10.44 -10.76
C SER A 169 -0.40 11.34 -10.05
N THR A 170 0.04 12.54 -9.68
CA THR A 170 -0.82 13.61 -9.15
C THR A 170 -0.12 14.95 -9.36
N THR A 171 -0.83 16.04 -9.06
CA THR A 171 -0.28 17.40 -9.07
C THR A 171 -0.16 17.88 -7.64
N TRP A 172 1.07 18.16 -7.22
CA TRP A 172 1.37 18.72 -5.91
C TRP A 172 1.38 20.24 -5.98
N LYS A 173 0.56 20.87 -5.16
CA LYS A 173 0.52 22.32 -5.00
C LYS A 173 1.37 22.74 -3.81
N ASP A 174 2.39 23.57 -4.06
CA ASP A 174 3.20 24.15 -2.98
C ASP A 174 2.46 25.30 -2.25
N GLN A 175 2.97 25.76 -1.11
CA GLN A 175 2.37 26.87 -0.35
C GLN A 175 2.37 28.19 -1.13
N GLN A 176 3.23 28.33 -2.14
CA GLN A 176 3.26 29.48 -3.04
C GLN A 176 2.21 29.37 -4.16
N GLY A 177 1.46 28.26 -4.20
CA GLY A 177 0.41 28.00 -5.17
C GLY A 177 0.89 27.48 -6.51
N ARG A 178 2.18 27.14 -6.67
CA ARG A 178 2.69 26.50 -7.89
C ARG A 178 2.31 25.04 -7.90
N GLU A 179 1.85 24.58 -9.05
CA GLU A 179 1.40 23.23 -9.28
C GLU A 179 2.51 22.46 -10.00
N ARG A 180 3.04 21.43 -9.33
CA ARG A 180 4.13 20.59 -9.82
C ARG A 180 3.60 19.18 -10.06
N PRO A 181 3.72 18.63 -11.28
CA PRO A 181 3.43 17.23 -11.49
C PRO A 181 4.38 16.37 -10.66
N ILE A 182 3.84 15.31 -10.03
CA ILE A 182 4.63 14.35 -9.28
C ILE A 182 4.17 12.92 -9.62
N MET A 183 5.07 11.97 -9.45
CA MET A 183 4.79 10.56 -9.66
C MET A 183 5.38 9.74 -8.52
N LEU A 184 4.50 9.12 -7.74
CA LEU A 184 4.85 8.18 -6.69
C LEU A 184 5.05 6.80 -7.31
N PHE A 185 6.00 6.04 -6.79
CA PHE A 185 6.23 4.70 -7.31
C PHE A 185 6.78 3.73 -6.25
N GLN A 186 6.52 2.45 -6.49
CA GLN A 186 7.22 1.33 -5.89
C GLN A 186 8.28 0.84 -6.86
N TYR A 187 9.46 0.53 -6.35
CA TYR A 187 10.57 -0.03 -7.11
C TYR A 187 10.98 -1.37 -6.50
N ASP A 188 10.80 -2.43 -7.27
CA ASP A 188 11.15 -3.80 -6.90
C ASP A 188 12.36 -4.26 -7.71
N PHE A 189 13.36 -4.79 -7.02
CA PHE A 189 14.52 -5.37 -7.68
C PHE A 189 14.95 -6.69 -7.04
N ILE A 190 15.49 -7.57 -7.88
CA ILE A 190 15.92 -8.91 -7.49
C ILE A 190 17.44 -8.99 -7.67
N ASN A 191 18.11 -9.35 -6.59
CA ASN A 191 19.52 -9.69 -6.58
C ASN A 191 19.71 -11.18 -6.47
N GLU A 192 20.51 -11.72 -7.36
CA GLU A 192 20.99 -13.10 -7.33
C GLU A 192 22.48 -13.09 -6.95
N ILE A 193 22.83 -13.75 -5.85
CA ILE A 193 24.22 -14.00 -5.47
C ILE A 193 24.51 -15.50 -5.55
N LYS A 194 25.65 -15.83 -6.15
CA LYS A 194 26.18 -17.19 -6.26
C LYS A 194 27.10 -17.43 -5.06
N ILE A 195 26.69 -18.33 -4.17
CA ILE A 195 27.48 -18.71 -2.99
C ILE A 195 28.22 -19.98 -3.35
N ALA A 196 29.56 -19.91 -3.35
CA ALA A 196 30.40 -21.08 -3.52
C ALA A 196 30.28 -21.96 -2.26
N GLY A 197 29.89 -23.23 -2.43
CA GLY A 197 29.89 -24.20 -1.34
C GLY A 197 31.30 -24.43 -0.81
N GLN A 198 31.43 -24.71 0.49
CA GLN A 198 32.72 -25.00 1.12
C GLN A 198 33.37 -26.31 0.64
N ASP A 199 32.61 -27.19 -0.03
CA ASP A 199 33.16 -28.41 -0.60
C ASP A 199 32.35 -28.84 -1.84
N THR A 200 33.04 -29.06 -2.97
CA THR A 200 32.54 -29.49 -4.30
C THR A 200 31.62 -28.51 -5.06
N GLN A 201 31.52 -28.73 -6.39
CA GLN A 201 31.01 -27.86 -7.48
C GLN A 201 29.55 -27.33 -7.37
N GLN A 202 28.92 -27.34 -6.20
CA GLN A 202 27.57 -26.86 -6.01
C GLN A 202 27.56 -25.37 -5.66
N VAL A 203 27.10 -24.56 -6.62
CA VAL A 203 26.84 -23.13 -6.42
C VAL A 203 25.42 -22.98 -5.89
N ALA A 204 25.28 -22.61 -4.61
CA ALA A 204 23.99 -22.25 -4.06
C ALA A 204 23.60 -20.85 -4.56
N VAL A 205 22.44 -20.73 -5.18
CA VAL A 205 21.93 -19.46 -5.73
C VAL A 205 20.96 -18.85 -4.73
N GLN A 206 21.32 -17.74 -4.10
CA GLN A 206 20.42 -17.00 -3.22
C GLN A 206 19.82 -15.81 -3.96
N ARG A 207 18.48 -15.80 -4.07
CA ARG A 207 17.72 -14.68 -4.64
C ARG A 207 17.10 -13.85 -3.51
N THR A 208 17.40 -12.56 -3.50
CA THR A 208 16.84 -11.59 -2.55
C THR A 208 16.02 -10.55 -3.30
N GLN A 209 14.73 -10.48 -3.01
CA GLN A 209 13.85 -9.41 -3.48
C GLN A 209 13.90 -8.23 -2.49
N LYS A 210 14.06 -7.03 -3.02
CA LYS A 210 14.02 -5.78 -2.26
C LYS A 210 13.00 -4.84 -2.87
N THR A 211 12.30 -4.11 -2.01
CA THR A 211 11.32 -3.11 -2.39
C THR A 211 11.70 -1.77 -1.80
N LEU A 212 11.67 -0.75 -2.64
CA LEU A 212 11.86 0.66 -2.29
C LEU A 212 10.64 1.46 -2.78
N TRP A 213 10.47 2.66 -2.27
CA TRP A 213 9.43 3.58 -2.68
C TRP A 213 10.05 4.94 -2.96
N GLY A 214 9.46 5.65 -3.90
CA GLY A 214 10.03 6.92 -4.31
C GLY A 214 9.01 7.84 -4.93
N ILE A 215 9.51 9.04 -5.24
CA ILE A 215 8.76 10.09 -5.90
C ILE A 215 9.64 10.72 -6.96
N PHE A 216 9.09 10.88 -8.16
CA PHE A 216 9.58 11.81 -9.14
C PHE A 216 8.85 13.13 -8.94
N VAL A 217 9.62 14.22 -8.85
CA VAL A 217 9.10 15.58 -8.89
C VAL A 217 9.53 16.18 -10.21
N PHE A 218 8.55 16.49 -11.05
CA PHE A 218 8.77 17.17 -12.31
C PHE A 218 8.82 18.69 -12.08
N GLU A 219 9.41 19.42 -13.02
CA GLU A 219 9.68 20.86 -12.89
C GLU A 219 10.59 21.19 -11.70
N ALA A 220 11.49 20.26 -11.37
CA ALA A 220 12.54 20.45 -10.36
C ALA A 220 13.73 21.25 -10.94
N PRO A 221 14.55 21.90 -10.09
CA PRO A 221 15.77 22.56 -10.55
C PRO A 221 16.78 21.55 -11.11
N THR A 222 17.46 21.91 -12.20
CA THR A 222 18.53 21.13 -12.83
C THR A 222 19.84 21.36 -12.09
N LEU A 223 20.04 20.63 -10.99
CA LEU A 223 21.22 20.80 -10.13
C LEU A 223 22.36 19.83 -10.43
N GLY A 224 22.06 18.69 -11.09
CA GLY A 224 23.09 17.68 -11.32
C GLY A 224 23.71 17.13 -10.03
N LEU A 225 22.87 16.93 -9.01
CA LEU A 225 23.27 16.63 -7.64
C LEU A 225 22.70 15.28 -7.21
N ALA A 226 23.53 14.42 -6.64
CA ALA A 226 23.12 13.16 -6.03
C ALA A 226 23.55 13.11 -4.56
N VAL A 227 22.63 12.75 -3.67
CA VAL A 227 22.86 12.65 -2.23
C VAL A 227 22.37 11.30 -1.74
N THR A 228 23.18 10.63 -0.93
CA THR A 228 22.80 9.36 -0.31
C THR A 228 23.13 9.35 1.18
N THR A 229 22.27 8.70 1.96
CA THR A 229 22.53 8.37 3.38
C THR A 229 23.17 7.01 3.55
N SER A 230 23.48 6.32 2.46
CA SER A 230 24.12 5.00 2.48
C SER A 230 25.61 5.13 2.22
N ASN A 231 26.37 4.10 2.58
CA ASN A 231 27.81 4.08 2.32
C ASN A 231 28.18 3.78 0.86
N LYS A 232 27.28 4.12 -0.08
CA LYS A 232 27.41 3.88 -1.52
C LYS A 232 28.07 5.09 -2.17
N GLU A 233 28.75 4.85 -3.28
CA GLU A 233 29.27 5.89 -4.16
C GLU A 233 28.42 5.92 -5.43
N PHE A 234 28.23 7.11 -6.00
CA PHE A 234 27.59 7.23 -7.30
C PHE A 234 28.63 7.09 -8.42
N GLY A 235 28.25 6.37 -9.47
CA GLY A 235 28.99 6.35 -10.74
C GLY A 235 28.61 7.54 -11.62
N ALA A 236 29.07 7.51 -12.87
CA ALA A 236 28.67 8.51 -13.87
C ALA A 236 27.13 8.66 -13.96
N PRO A 237 26.60 9.88 -14.11
CA PRO A 237 27.32 11.14 -14.29
C PRO A 237 27.76 11.82 -12.96
N TYR A 238 27.40 11.29 -11.79
CA TYR A 238 27.66 11.92 -10.48
C TYR A 238 28.97 11.43 -9.84
N SER A 239 30.11 11.64 -10.51
CA SER A 239 31.40 11.12 -10.05
C SER A 239 32.15 12.03 -9.07
N SER A 240 31.80 13.32 -8.99
CA SER A 240 32.55 14.30 -8.19
C SER A 240 32.00 14.37 -6.76
N ALA A 241 32.74 13.91 -5.77
CA ALA A 241 32.33 13.98 -4.37
C ALA A 241 32.49 15.40 -3.78
N TRP A 242 31.54 15.83 -2.96
CA TRP A 242 31.59 17.05 -2.17
C TRP A 242 31.74 16.74 -0.69
N TYR A 243 32.58 17.52 -0.02
CA TYR A 243 32.76 17.48 1.43
C TYR A 243 32.42 18.86 1.99
N SER A 244 31.42 18.90 2.87
CA SER A 244 31.09 20.10 3.63
C SER A 244 32.20 20.41 4.64
N SER A 245 32.32 21.67 5.06
CA SER A 245 33.14 22.02 6.23
C SER A 245 32.60 21.44 7.54
N ASP A 246 31.30 21.10 7.57
CA ASP A 246 30.68 20.43 8.72
C ASP A 246 30.91 18.91 8.66
N LEU A 247 31.70 18.41 9.62
CA LEU A 247 32.03 16.99 9.72
C LEU A 247 30.80 16.12 10.01
N GLN A 248 29.80 16.62 10.75
CA GLN A 248 28.60 15.84 11.07
C GLN A 248 27.78 15.54 9.82
N ILE A 249 27.73 16.49 8.89
CA ILE A 249 27.05 16.31 7.60
C ILE A 249 27.78 15.23 6.79
N ASN A 250 29.10 15.29 6.69
CA ASN A 250 29.89 14.32 5.93
C ASN A 250 29.83 12.89 6.49
N GLN A 251 29.53 12.73 7.79
CA GLN A 251 29.33 11.42 8.41
C GLN A 251 27.95 10.82 8.07
N LYS A 252 26.94 11.66 7.84
CA LYS A 252 25.56 11.22 7.57
C LYS A 252 25.26 11.14 6.08
N LEU A 253 25.78 12.10 5.31
CA LEU A 253 25.45 12.32 3.90
C LEU A 253 26.71 12.20 3.06
N ARG A 254 26.57 11.50 1.94
CA ARG A 254 27.54 11.54 0.84
C ARG A 254 26.92 12.28 -0.32
N ILE A 255 27.60 13.34 -0.76
CA ILE A 255 27.10 14.28 -1.76
C ILE A 255 27.99 14.20 -2.99
N TYR A 256 27.37 14.11 -4.15
CA TYR A 256 28.05 13.95 -5.43
C TYR A 256 27.43 14.88 -6.48
N GLY A 257 28.24 15.34 -7.42
CA GLY A 257 27.81 16.11 -8.59
C GLY A 257 28.55 15.70 -9.84
N LEU A 258 28.29 16.42 -10.94
CA LEU A 258 28.98 16.18 -12.21
C LEU A 258 30.43 16.63 -12.12
N GLU A 259 30.64 17.94 -11.99
CA GLU A 259 31.95 18.58 -11.95
C GLU A 259 32.15 19.35 -10.64
N PRO A 260 33.39 19.40 -10.11
CA PRO A 260 33.67 20.09 -8.84
C PRO A 260 33.26 21.56 -8.84
N LEU A 261 33.43 22.26 -9.97
CA LEU A 261 33.11 23.69 -10.07
C LEU A 261 31.61 23.95 -10.05
N GLU A 262 30.82 23.14 -10.76
CA GLU A 262 29.35 23.25 -10.75
C GLU A 262 28.79 22.86 -9.38
N LEU A 263 29.34 21.81 -8.79
CA LEU A 263 28.96 21.35 -7.46
C LEU A 263 29.25 22.42 -6.40
N ALA A 264 30.36 23.14 -6.49
CA ALA A 264 30.67 24.27 -5.60
C ALA A 264 29.68 25.44 -5.73
N LYS A 265 29.14 25.69 -6.93
CA LYS A 265 28.10 26.72 -7.14
C LYS A 265 26.76 26.29 -6.55
N THR A 266 26.41 25.00 -6.66
CA THR A 266 25.17 24.42 -6.13
C THR A 266 25.20 24.28 -4.61
N MET A 267 26.34 23.87 -4.04
CA MET A 267 26.52 23.58 -2.62
C MET A 267 26.75 24.84 -1.77
N THR A 268 25.78 25.74 -1.80
CA THR A 268 25.73 26.89 -0.90
C THR A 268 25.51 26.44 0.56
N PRO A 269 25.85 27.27 1.56
CA PRO A 269 25.53 26.98 2.96
C PRO A 269 24.03 26.73 3.17
N ALA A 270 23.16 27.48 2.46
CA ALA A 270 21.71 27.27 2.51
C ALA A 270 21.29 25.90 1.97
N MET A 271 21.82 25.50 0.81
CA MET A 271 21.53 24.17 0.23
C MET A 271 22.00 23.04 1.15
N THR A 272 23.19 23.19 1.73
CA THR A 272 23.76 22.22 2.67
C THR A 272 22.86 22.01 3.90
N LEU A 273 22.35 23.11 4.47
CA LEU A 273 21.43 23.05 5.62
C LEU A 273 20.08 22.42 5.24
N ARG A 274 19.52 22.76 4.07
CA ARG A 274 18.27 22.15 3.60
C ARG A 274 18.39 20.64 3.40
N LEU A 275 19.53 20.18 2.86
CA LEU A 275 19.82 18.76 2.72
C LEU A 275 19.92 18.06 4.09
N ASP A 276 20.65 18.62 5.04
CA ASP A 276 20.75 18.05 6.39
C ASP A 276 19.38 17.99 7.10
N GLN A 277 18.57 19.06 6.99
CA GLN A 277 17.20 19.08 7.51
C GLN A 277 16.32 18.01 6.86
N PHE A 278 16.36 17.89 5.53
CA PHE A 278 15.61 16.87 4.79
C PHE A 278 15.97 15.45 5.25
N PHE A 279 17.27 15.14 5.34
CA PHE A 279 17.75 13.82 5.73
C PHE A 279 17.74 13.56 7.25
N THR A 280 17.37 14.55 8.07
CA THR A 280 17.08 14.31 9.50
C THR A 280 15.85 13.41 9.66
N GLN A 281 14.89 13.49 8.74
CA GLN A 281 13.62 12.76 8.82
C GLN A 281 13.47 11.66 7.76
N HIS A 282 14.45 11.56 6.85
CA HIS A 282 14.43 10.67 5.70
C HIS A 282 15.77 9.95 5.53
N SER A 283 15.74 8.73 5.02
CA SER A 283 16.94 8.01 4.59
C SER A 283 16.72 7.48 3.18
N GLY A 284 17.77 7.45 2.36
CA GLY A 284 17.63 7.06 0.97
C GLY A 284 18.60 7.75 0.02
N GLU A 285 18.16 7.87 -1.23
CA GLU A 285 18.88 8.46 -2.35
C GLU A 285 18.03 9.60 -2.93
N LEU A 286 18.61 10.79 -3.05
CA LEU A 286 18.01 11.98 -3.65
C LEU A 286 18.85 12.38 -4.85
N LEU A 287 18.25 12.51 -6.03
CA LEU A 287 18.93 12.81 -7.27
C LEU A 287 18.20 13.93 -8.01
N PHE A 288 18.93 14.99 -8.35
CA PHE A 288 18.51 16.01 -9.30
C PHE A 288 19.19 15.76 -10.62
N HIS A 289 18.41 15.60 -11.68
CA HIS A 289 18.97 15.41 -13.02
C HIS A 289 19.72 16.68 -13.47
N HIS A 290 20.75 16.49 -14.30
CA HIS A 290 21.61 17.58 -14.77
C HIS A 290 20.99 18.37 -15.93
N GLU A 291 20.35 17.69 -16.88
CA GLU A 291 19.72 18.33 -18.07
C GLU A 291 18.18 18.41 -18.04
N HIS A 292 17.52 17.65 -17.18
CA HIS A 292 16.08 17.53 -17.18
C HIS A 292 15.54 18.09 -15.87
N HIS A 293 14.41 18.79 -15.92
CA HIS A 293 13.75 19.35 -14.73
C HIS A 293 13.03 18.25 -13.93
N ILE A 294 13.79 17.24 -13.47
CA ILE A 294 13.26 16.07 -12.78
C ILE A 294 14.17 15.77 -11.60
N MET A 295 13.55 15.59 -10.44
CA MET A 295 14.18 15.10 -9.22
C MET A 295 13.59 13.74 -8.88
N CYS A 296 14.42 12.80 -8.46
CA CYS A 296 14.03 11.50 -7.97
C CYS A 296 14.46 11.38 -6.51
N PHE A 297 13.53 11.00 -5.63
CA PHE A 297 13.84 10.57 -4.27
C PHE A 297 13.40 9.13 -4.07
N LEU A 298 14.26 8.31 -3.47
CA LEU A 298 14.06 6.87 -3.27
C LEU A 298 14.41 6.48 -1.83
N ASN A 299 13.51 5.78 -1.14
CA ASN A 299 13.68 5.35 0.24
C ASN A 299 13.09 3.95 0.50
N ARG A 300 13.18 3.49 1.76
CA ARG A 300 12.58 2.22 2.23
C ARG A 300 11.19 2.38 2.83
N GLN A 301 10.64 3.59 2.90
CA GLN A 301 9.38 3.86 3.58
C GLN A 301 8.24 3.83 2.58
N ASN A 302 7.29 2.91 2.76
CA ASN A 302 6.14 2.81 1.88
C ASN A 302 5.29 4.10 1.91
N LEU A 303 5.31 4.82 0.78
CA LEU A 303 4.57 6.08 0.59
C LEU A 303 3.05 5.85 0.41
N PHE A 304 2.66 4.65 -0.03
CA PHE A 304 1.26 4.22 -0.13
C PHE A 304 0.73 3.59 1.16
N LYS A 305 1.53 3.56 2.24
CA LYS A 305 1.09 2.97 3.51
C LYS A 305 0.00 3.83 4.14
N ILE A 306 -1.17 3.21 4.28
CA ILE A 306 -2.32 3.79 4.95
C ILE A 306 -2.02 3.86 6.46
N HIS A 307 -2.05 5.07 7.02
CA HIS A 307 -2.14 5.26 8.44
C HIS A 307 -3.62 5.36 8.82
N THR A 308 -4.08 4.41 9.64
CA THR A 308 -5.40 4.46 10.27
C THR A 308 -5.31 4.28 11.78
N LYS A 309 -6.31 4.75 12.51
CA LYS A 309 -6.54 4.38 13.92
C LYS A 309 -7.39 3.11 13.91
N ALA A 310 -6.99 2.08 14.66
CA ALA A 310 -7.80 0.88 14.80
C ALA A 310 -9.19 1.26 15.32
N GLN A 311 -10.22 1.11 14.48
CA GLN A 311 -11.61 1.35 14.82
C GLN A 311 -12.41 0.10 14.50
N ASN A 312 -13.45 -0.13 15.30
CA ASN A 312 -14.40 -1.20 15.07
C ASN A 312 -15.12 -0.95 13.73
N ARG A 313 -15.27 -1.98 12.88
CA ARG A 313 -15.85 -1.86 11.52
C ARG A 313 -17.23 -2.53 11.42
N GLU A 314 -17.87 -2.73 12.57
CA GLU A 314 -19.11 -3.50 12.70
C GLU A 314 -20.36 -2.75 12.22
N ASP A 315 -20.30 -1.41 12.14
CA ASP A 315 -21.40 -0.57 11.68
C ASP A 315 -20.95 0.52 10.69
N ILE A 316 -21.91 1.06 9.94
CA ILE A 316 -21.69 2.12 8.95
C ILE A 316 -21.13 3.41 9.56
N SER A 317 -21.55 3.75 10.78
CA SER A 317 -21.08 4.96 11.47
C SER A 317 -19.59 4.86 11.81
N SER A 318 -19.14 3.72 12.38
CA SER A 318 -17.73 3.51 12.65
C SER A 318 -16.93 3.34 11.37
N LEU A 319 -17.49 2.73 10.32
CA LEU A 319 -16.85 2.70 8.99
C LEU A 319 -16.59 4.13 8.48
N ARG A 320 -17.58 5.01 8.51
CA ARG A 320 -17.43 6.44 8.13
C ARG A 320 -16.35 7.13 8.98
N GLY A 321 -16.34 6.88 10.29
CA GLY A 321 -15.31 7.38 11.20
C GLY A 321 -13.90 6.95 10.79
N HIS A 322 -13.74 5.65 10.50
CA HIS A 322 -12.47 5.07 10.06
C HIS A 322 -12.02 5.68 8.73
N LEU A 323 -12.90 5.69 7.73
CA LEU A 323 -12.66 6.24 6.40
C LEU A 323 -12.26 7.72 6.44
N ARG A 324 -12.84 8.53 7.33
CA ARG A 324 -12.46 9.94 7.54
C ARG A 324 -11.03 10.11 8.06
N THR A 325 -10.50 9.13 8.80
CA THR A 325 -9.16 9.21 9.39
C THR A 325 -8.04 8.75 8.46
N LEU A 326 -8.37 8.18 7.29
CA LEU A 326 -7.38 7.66 6.35
C LEU A 326 -6.42 8.76 5.89
N ARG A 327 -5.12 8.48 6.05
CA ARG A 327 -4.04 9.36 5.59
C ARG A 327 -2.84 8.57 5.09
N LEU A 328 -2.14 9.13 4.11
CA LEU A 328 -0.82 8.65 3.68
C LEU A 328 0.26 9.42 4.44
N GLY A 329 0.43 9.11 5.73
CA GLY A 329 1.30 9.91 6.61
C GLY A 329 2.76 10.01 6.15
N ALA A 330 3.29 8.95 5.53
CA ALA A 330 4.64 8.97 4.96
C ALA A 330 4.76 9.93 3.77
N TYR A 331 3.75 9.92 2.89
CA TYR A 331 3.67 10.79 1.72
C TYR A 331 3.49 12.26 2.12
N GLU A 332 2.55 12.56 3.04
CA GLU A 332 2.32 13.93 3.54
C GLU A 332 3.60 14.52 4.14
N LYS A 333 4.30 13.73 4.98
CA LYS A 333 5.56 14.14 5.59
C LYS A 333 6.65 14.39 4.55
N LEU A 334 6.74 13.53 3.54
CA LEU A 334 7.72 13.68 2.46
C LEU A 334 7.47 14.96 1.65
N LEU A 335 6.23 15.24 1.26
CA LEU A 335 5.91 16.46 0.50
C LEU A 335 6.24 17.73 1.27
N ASN A 336 5.90 17.80 2.57
CA ASN A 336 6.22 18.96 3.40
C ASN A 336 7.74 19.22 3.47
N ASN A 337 8.54 18.16 3.58
CA ASN A 337 10.00 18.29 3.64
C ASN A 337 10.62 18.57 2.26
N LEU A 338 10.05 18.03 1.17
CA LEU A 338 10.44 18.38 -0.19
C LEU A 338 10.14 19.84 -0.51
N GLU A 339 9.08 20.41 0.06
CA GLU A 339 8.77 21.82 -0.10
C GLU A 339 9.90 22.71 0.40
N GLN A 340 10.36 22.46 1.63
CA GLN A 340 11.45 23.20 2.26
C GLN A 340 12.77 23.04 1.50
N LEU A 341 12.97 21.89 0.85
CA LEU A 341 14.15 21.61 0.04
C LEU A 341 14.14 22.35 -1.31
N LEU A 342 12.96 22.53 -1.92
CA LEU A 342 12.79 23.08 -3.26
C LEU A 342 12.50 24.60 -3.31
N GLN A 343 12.20 25.21 -2.16
CA GLN A 343 12.25 26.67 -1.94
C GLN A 343 13.70 27.15 -1.97
#